data_AF-A0A7J2LQL0-F1
#
_entry.id   AF-A0A7J2LQL0-F1
#
_cell.length_a   1.000
_cell.length_b   1.000
_cell.length_c   1.000
_cell.angle_alpha   90.00
_cell.angle_beta   90.00
_cell.angle_gamma   90.00
#
_symmetry.space_group_name_H-M   'P 1'
#
loop_
_entity.id
_entity.type
_entity.pdbx_description
1 polymer ?
#
loop_
_entity_poly.entity_id
_entity_poly.type
_entity_poly.pdbx_seq_one_letter_code
_entity_poly.pdbx_strand_id
1 'polypeptide(L)'
;MLATYLELIQKRGPRALAYAVFSLIAEKEPLVIIVENDDEKQMYEDILEEVVETFEMRKPPSSDIKLAPYEVITKEEYYLNWKKMGGKRLIFTEEDKNLICPGLDHLEKIVNELITGKSRDPVSRLAIRISDILACLEVAKDYFLDYKEGKISEKDFMSLIKSRFPKVEDAEFARAILKTLYDS
;
A
#
# COMPACT_ATOMS: atom_id res chain seq x y z
N MET A 1 -8.63 18.10 -11.70
CA MET A 1 -8.58 16.79 -11.04
C MET A 1 -7.14 16.27 -11.00
N LEU A 2 -6.56 15.73 -12.08
CA LEU A 2 -5.17 15.22 -12.05
C LEU A 2 -4.10 16.26 -11.66
N ALA A 3 -4.18 17.50 -12.18
CA ALA A 3 -3.27 18.58 -11.78
C ALA A 3 -3.42 18.93 -10.29
N THR A 4 -4.65 18.89 -9.78
CA THR A 4 -4.99 19.12 -8.38
C THR A 4 -4.42 18.03 -7.47
N TYR A 5 -4.49 16.76 -7.88
CA TYR A 5 -3.93 15.64 -7.10
C TYR A 5 -2.40 15.69 -7.06
N LEU A 6 -1.77 16.03 -8.19
CA LEU A 6 -0.33 16.25 -8.23
C LEU A 6 0.11 17.32 -7.24
N GLU A 7 -0.58 18.46 -7.21
CA GLU A 7 -0.29 19.56 -6.28
C GLU A 7 -0.48 19.14 -4.80
N LEU A 8 -1.56 18.42 -4.50
CA LEU A 8 -1.83 17.92 -3.15
C LEU A 8 -0.76 16.92 -2.68
N ILE A 9 -0.36 15.98 -3.54
CA ILE A 9 0.66 14.98 -3.20
C ILE A 9 2.03 15.62 -3.07
N GLN A 10 2.37 16.59 -3.92
CA GLN A 10 3.61 17.36 -3.78
C GLN A 10 3.64 18.18 -2.49
N LYS A 11 2.51 18.76 -2.08
CA LYS A 11 2.39 19.53 -0.83
C LYS A 11 2.58 18.67 0.41
N ARG A 12 2.00 17.46 0.45
CA ARG A 12 2.08 16.55 1.62
C ARG A 12 3.29 15.64 1.60
N GLY A 13 3.88 15.45 0.44
CA GLY A 13 4.94 14.51 0.18
C GLY A 13 4.37 13.14 -0.22
N PRO A 14 5.03 12.44 -1.17
CA PRO A 14 4.60 11.14 -1.67
C PRO A 14 4.49 10.06 -0.57
N ARG A 15 5.25 10.24 0.52
CA ARG A 15 5.27 9.33 1.66
C ARG A 15 3.93 9.21 2.39
N ALA A 16 3.14 10.28 2.45
CA ALA A 16 1.83 10.27 3.13
C ALA A 16 0.86 9.30 2.42
N LEU A 17 0.79 9.39 1.09
CA LEU A 17 0.01 8.48 0.27
C LEU A 17 0.56 7.05 0.33
N ALA A 18 1.88 6.90 0.27
CA ALA A 18 2.53 5.60 0.42
C ALA A 18 2.18 4.93 1.76
N TYR A 19 2.05 5.70 2.83
CA TYR A 19 1.69 5.18 4.15
C TYR A 19 0.24 4.69 4.21
N ALA A 20 -0.70 5.41 3.60
CA ALA A 20 -2.08 4.94 3.48
C ALA A 20 -2.17 3.64 2.68
N VAL A 21 -1.50 3.57 1.52
CA VAL A 21 -1.43 2.35 0.70
C VAL A 21 -0.77 1.20 1.47
N PHE A 22 0.32 1.46 2.17
CA PHE A 22 1.00 0.42 2.98
C PHE A 22 0.07 -0.12 4.07
N SER A 23 -0.63 0.76 4.77
CA SER A 23 -1.56 0.39 5.84
C SER A 23 -2.70 -0.48 5.29
N LEU A 24 -3.21 -0.14 4.11
CA LEU A 24 -4.23 -0.92 3.40
C LEU A 24 -3.78 -2.37 3.13
N ILE A 25 -2.49 -2.58 2.86
CA ILE A 25 -1.91 -3.89 2.55
C ILE A 25 -1.56 -4.67 3.82
N ALA A 26 -1.02 -4.01 4.84
CA ALA A 26 -0.40 -4.66 5.98
C ALA A 26 -1.37 -4.93 7.14
N GLU A 27 -2.42 -4.13 7.28
CA GLU A 27 -3.31 -4.20 8.44
C GLU A 27 -4.45 -5.21 8.22
N LYS A 28 -4.88 -5.86 9.31
CA LYS A 28 -5.99 -6.83 9.30
C LYS A 28 -7.30 -6.25 9.83
N GLU A 29 -7.22 -5.12 10.55
CA GLU A 29 -8.34 -4.41 11.13
C GLU A 29 -8.89 -3.37 10.16
N PRO A 30 -10.18 -2.97 10.26
CA PRO A 30 -10.70 -1.85 9.49
C PRO A 30 -9.92 -0.56 9.78
N LEU A 31 -9.61 0.18 8.72
CA LEU A 31 -8.82 1.41 8.77
C LEU A 31 -9.70 2.64 8.79
N VAL A 32 -9.25 3.65 9.53
CA VAL A 32 -9.72 5.03 9.42
C VAL A 32 -8.54 5.88 9.00
N ILE A 33 -8.54 6.32 7.75
CA ILE A 33 -7.50 7.14 7.16
C ILE A 33 -7.87 8.60 7.39
N ILE A 34 -7.07 9.29 8.19
CA ILE A 34 -7.35 10.63 8.69
C ILE A 34 -6.48 11.62 7.92
N VAL A 35 -7.16 12.46 7.12
CA VAL A 35 -6.55 13.49 6.26
C VAL A 35 -6.95 14.89 6.71
N GLU A 36 -6.39 15.93 6.09
CA GLU A 36 -6.48 17.28 6.66
C GLU A 36 -7.76 18.03 6.28
N ASN A 37 -8.29 17.79 5.08
CA ASN A 37 -9.43 18.53 4.52
C ASN A 37 -10.15 17.70 3.46
N ASP A 38 -11.28 18.21 2.98
CA ASP A 38 -12.14 17.51 2.00
C ASP A 38 -11.46 17.30 0.65
N ASP A 39 -10.58 18.21 0.20
CA ASP A 39 -9.85 18.03 -1.07
C ASP A 39 -8.90 16.82 -0.98
N GLU A 40 -8.22 16.67 0.16
CA GLU A 40 -7.38 15.49 0.42
C GLU A 40 -8.25 14.24 0.57
N LYS A 41 -9.40 14.33 1.25
CA LYS A 41 -10.31 13.20 1.42
C LYS A 41 -10.72 12.62 0.07
N GLN A 42 -11.20 13.46 -0.84
CA GLN A 42 -11.58 13.04 -2.19
C GLN A 42 -10.40 12.41 -2.95
N MET A 43 -9.21 13.01 -2.86
CA MET A 43 -8.02 12.47 -3.52
C MET A 43 -7.65 11.08 -3.00
N TYR A 44 -7.66 10.88 -1.67
CA TYR A 44 -7.35 9.57 -1.09
C TYR A 44 -8.44 8.55 -1.41
N GLU A 45 -9.72 8.93 -1.37
CA GLU A 45 -10.83 8.06 -1.76
C GLU A 45 -10.64 7.55 -3.20
N ASP A 46 -10.46 8.45 -4.16
CA ASP A 46 -10.28 8.09 -5.58
C ASP A 46 -9.07 7.18 -5.80
N ILE A 47 -7.91 7.52 -5.21
CA ILE A 47 -6.68 6.75 -5.43
C ILE A 47 -6.76 5.37 -4.78
N LEU A 48 -7.25 5.30 -3.53
CA LEU A 48 -7.35 4.03 -2.82
C LEU A 48 -8.43 3.13 -3.43
N GLU A 49 -9.53 3.70 -3.90
CA GLU A 49 -10.59 2.96 -4.60
C GLU A 49 -10.04 2.34 -5.88
N GLU A 50 -9.37 3.12 -6.72
CA GLU A 50 -8.73 2.60 -7.95
C GLU A 50 -7.71 1.49 -7.64
N VAL A 51 -6.91 1.63 -6.57
CA VAL A 51 -5.97 0.60 -6.12
C VAL A 51 -6.71 -0.68 -5.72
N VAL A 52 -7.78 -0.57 -4.93
CA VAL A 52 -8.57 -1.72 -4.49
C VAL A 52 -9.26 -2.40 -5.66
N GLU A 53 -9.95 -1.64 -6.51
CA GLU A 53 -10.65 -2.19 -7.68
C GLU A 53 -9.69 -2.89 -8.64
N THR A 54 -8.56 -2.24 -8.94
CA THR A 54 -7.54 -2.81 -9.83
C THR A 54 -6.94 -4.09 -9.24
N PHE A 55 -6.72 -4.12 -7.92
CA PHE A 55 -6.21 -5.32 -7.24
C PHE A 55 -7.25 -6.45 -7.28
N GLU A 56 -8.50 -6.17 -6.92
CA GLU A 56 -9.59 -7.16 -6.92
C GLU A 56 -9.85 -7.73 -8.32
N MET A 57 -9.72 -6.92 -9.38
CA MET A 57 -9.84 -7.37 -10.76
C MET A 57 -8.68 -8.27 -11.21
N ARG A 58 -7.48 -8.06 -10.68
CA ARG A 58 -6.25 -8.72 -11.14
C ARG A 58 -5.80 -9.89 -10.28
N LYS A 59 -6.26 -9.96 -9.03
CA LYS A 59 -5.83 -11.02 -8.12
C LYS A 59 -6.30 -12.38 -8.62
N PRO A 60 -5.50 -13.45 -8.44
CA PRO A 60 -5.93 -14.80 -8.75
C PRO A 60 -7.22 -15.17 -7.98
N PRO A 61 -8.14 -15.97 -8.55
CA PRO A 61 -9.34 -16.41 -7.84
C PRO A 61 -9.07 -17.20 -6.55
N SER A 62 -7.87 -17.80 -6.45
CA SER A 62 -7.40 -18.53 -5.27
C SER A 62 -6.70 -17.66 -4.23
N SER A 63 -6.54 -16.35 -4.48
CA SER A 63 -5.83 -15.43 -3.60
C SER A 63 -6.56 -15.27 -2.27
N ASP A 64 -5.84 -15.45 -1.16
CA ASP A 64 -6.35 -15.20 0.19
C ASP A 64 -5.94 -13.84 0.75
N ILE A 65 -5.04 -13.14 0.06
CA ILE A 65 -4.69 -11.75 0.34
C ILE A 65 -5.93 -10.86 0.13
N LYS A 66 -6.24 -10.08 1.17
CA LYS A 66 -7.30 -9.06 1.15
C LYS A 66 -6.73 -7.75 1.65
N LEU A 67 -7.11 -6.68 0.98
CA LEU A 67 -6.86 -5.32 1.44
C LEU A 67 -7.80 -5.00 2.60
N ALA A 68 -7.30 -4.24 3.58
CA ALA A 68 -8.09 -3.85 4.74
C ALA A 68 -9.29 -2.99 4.32
N PRO A 69 -10.50 -3.21 4.87
CA PRO A 69 -11.59 -2.25 4.69
C PRO A 69 -11.16 -0.89 5.23
N TYR A 70 -11.49 0.19 4.52
CA TYR A 70 -11.08 1.54 4.92
C TYR A 70 -12.25 2.53 4.83
N GLU A 71 -12.15 3.58 5.63
CA GLU A 71 -12.89 4.84 5.44
C GLU A 71 -11.88 5.99 5.46
N VAL A 72 -12.08 7.00 4.63
CA VAL A 72 -11.29 8.23 4.65
C VAL A 72 -12.12 9.32 5.31
N ILE A 73 -11.54 10.02 6.26
CA ILE A 73 -12.20 11.12 6.98
C ILE A 73 -11.24 12.29 7.15
N THR A 74 -11.78 13.49 7.32
CA THR A 74 -10.98 14.64 7.72
C THR A 74 -10.65 14.60 9.22
N LYS A 75 -9.62 15.33 9.62
CA LYS A 75 -9.29 15.54 11.03
C LYS A 75 -10.44 16.16 11.81
N GLU A 76 -11.18 17.08 11.20
CA GLU A 76 -12.36 17.67 11.82
C GLU A 76 -13.43 16.60 12.10
N GLU A 77 -13.74 15.75 11.11
CA GLU A 77 -14.66 14.62 11.26
C GLU A 77 -14.21 13.66 12.36
N TYR A 78 -12.90 13.38 12.45
CA TYR A 78 -12.29 12.58 13.51
C TYR A 78 -12.58 13.17 14.89
N TYR A 79 -12.23 14.44 15.13
CA TYR A 79 -12.42 15.05 16.45
C TYR A 79 -13.89 15.13 16.87
N LEU A 80 -14.81 15.32 15.92
CA LEU A 80 -16.25 15.33 16.18
C LEU A 80 -16.81 13.93 16.49
N ASN A 81 -16.21 12.86 15.96
CA ASN A 81 -16.79 11.51 15.99
C ASN A 81 -15.85 10.41 16.53
N TRP A 82 -14.72 10.74 17.15
CA TRP A 82 -13.64 9.79 17.51
C TRP A 82 -14.11 8.53 18.24
N LYS A 83 -15.16 8.64 19.08
CA LYS A 83 -15.74 7.50 19.81
C LYS A 83 -16.28 6.41 18.90
N LYS A 84 -16.79 6.77 17.72
CA LYS A 84 -17.33 5.82 16.72
C LYS A 84 -16.23 5.03 16.01
N MET A 85 -14.99 5.50 16.10
CA MET A 85 -13.82 4.90 15.45
C MET A 85 -13.06 3.96 16.39
N GLY A 86 -13.57 3.74 17.62
CA GLY A 86 -13.00 2.79 18.56
C GLY A 86 -12.99 1.36 18.00
N GLY A 87 -11.86 0.68 18.14
CA GLY A 87 -11.66 -0.67 17.61
C GLY A 87 -11.28 -0.73 16.12
N LYS A 88 -11.08 0.43 15.48
CA LYS A 88 -10.47 0.55 14.15
C LYS A 88 -9.04 1.05 14.27
N ARG A 89 -8.22 0.76 13.26
CA ARG A 89 -6.85 1.27 13.16
C ARG A 89 -6.87 2.70 12.61
N LEU A 90 -6.40 3.65 13.41
CA LEU A 90 -6.32 5.06 13.02
C LEU A 90 -5.00 5.31 12.28
N ILE A 91 -5.08 5.88 11.09
CA ILE A 91 -3.95 6.16 10.20
C ILE A 91 -3.89 7.68 9.98
N PHE A 92 -3.04 8.39 10.72
CA PHE A 92 -2.87 9.83 10.55
C PHE A 92 -1.82 10.10 9.48
N THR A 93 -2.26 10.40 8.25
CA THR A 93 -1.37 10.36 7.08
C THR A 93 -0.24 11.40 7.13
N GLU A 94 -0.42 12.51 7.85
CA GLU A 94 0.61 13.55 7.96
C GLU A 94 1.60 13.27 9.10
N GLU A 95 1.09 12.82 10.25
CA GLU A 95 1.88 12.54 11.45
C GLU A 95 2.66 11.23 11.36
N ASP A 96 2.03 10.18 10.85
CA ASP A 96 2.56 8.81 10.91
C ASP A 96 3.45 8.47 9.71
N LYS A 97 3.48 9.32 8.67
CA LYS A 97 4.26 9.06 7.44
C LYS A 97 5.75 8.82 7.70
N ASN A 98 6.30 9.31 8.80
CA ASN A 98 7.73 9.18 9.12
C ASN A 98 8.10 7.82 9.73
N LEU A 99 7.18 6.85 9.75
CA LEU A 99 7.48 5.48 10.16
C LEU A 99 8.67 4.92 9.35
N ILE A 100 9.69 4.41 10.03
CA ILE A 100 10.84 3.78 9.38
C ILE A 100 10.45 2.35 9.02
N CYS A 101 10.12 2.13 7.75
CA CYS A 101 9.72 0.84 7.22
C CYS A 101 10.24 0.70 5.78
N PRO A 102 11.09 -0.30 5.46
CA PRO A 102 11.60 -0.49 4.11
C PRO A 102 10.51 -0.65 3.05
N GLY A 103 9.36 -1.21 3.42
CA GLY A 103 8.23 -1.33 2.51
C GLY A 103 7.55 0.00 2.22
N LEU A 104 7.48 0.88 3.21
CA LEU A 104 7.02 2.25 3.01
C LEU A 104 7.97 3.06 2.13
N ASP A 105 9.29 2.92 2.33
CA ASP A 105 10.30 3.60 1.51
C ASP A 105 10.20 3.21 0.02
N HIS A 106 9.92 1.93 -0.26
CA HIS A 106 9.71 1.45 -1.62
C HIS A 106 8.42 2.00 -2.24
N LEU A 107 7.32 2.02 -1.49
CA LEU A 107 6.07 2.60 -1.95
C LEU A 107 6.20 4.11 -2.19
N GLU A 108 6.90 4.84 -1.33
CA GLU A 108 7.19 6.26 -1.54
C GLU A 108 7.93 6.47 -2.87
N LYS A 109 8.94 5.63 -3.16
CA LYS A 109 9.66 5.69 -4.44
C LYS A 109 8.72 5.46 -5.63
N ILE A 110 7.83 4.47 -5.56
CA ILE A 110 6.83 4.20 -6.61
C ILE A 110 5.92 5.41 -6.82
N VAL A 111 5.35 5.93 -5.73
CA VAL A 111 4.46 7.09 -5.75
C VAL A 111 5.20 8.29 -6.38
N ASN A 112 6.43 8.56 -5.94
CA ASN A 112 7.23 9.66 -6.47
C ASN A 112 7.57 9.48 -7.96
N GLU A 113 7.98 8.29 -8.40
CA GLU A 113 8.29 7.98 -9.81
C GLU A 113 7.09 8.25 -10.73
N LEU A 114 5.89 7.84 -10.31
CA LEU A 114 4.69 7.91 -11.14
C LEU A 114 4.08 9.31 -11.19
N ILE A 115 4.21 10.06 -10.10
CA ILE A 115 3.66 11.40 -9.95
C ILE A 115 4.58 12.47 -10.55
N THR A 116 5.90 12.27 -10.45
CA THR A 116 6.88 13.16 -11.11
C THR A 116 7.09 12.81 -12.59
N GLY A 117 6.73 11.59 -12.99
CA GLY A 117 6.70 11.19 -14.38
C GLY A 117 5.65 11.98 -15.18
N LYS A 118 5.94 12.29 -16.45
CA LYS A 118 4.98 12.92 -17.39
C LYS A 118 3.86 11.94 -17.81
N SER A 119 3.39 11.10 -16.91
CA SER A 119 2.27 10.20 -17.18
C SER A 119 1.01 11.02 -17.42
N ARG A 120 0.26 10.66 -18.47
CA ARG A 120 -1.08 11.23 -18.70
C ARG A 120 -2.09 10.77 -17.64
N ASP A 121 -1.81 9.65 -16.99
CA ASP A 121 -2.67 9.04 -15.99
C ASP A 121 -1.79 8.41 -14.89
N PRO A 122 -1.39 9.17 -13.86
CA PRO A 122 -0.56 8.67 -12.76
C PRO A 122 -1.32 7.76 -11.80
N VAL A 123 -2.63 7.97 -11.61
CA VAL A 123 -3.46 7.23 -10.64
C VAL A 123 -3.64 5.78 -11.09
N SER A 124 -4.16 5.58 -12.30
CA SER A 124 -4.35 4.22 -12.84
C SER A 124 -3.02 3.47 -12.95
N ARG A 125 -1.91 4.17 -13.26
CA ARG A 125 -0.58 3.56 -13.29
C ARG A 125 -0.09 3.16 -11.90
N LEU A 126 -0.38 3.95 -10.87
CA LEU A 126 -0.07 3.60 -9.49
C LEU A 126 -0.84 2.36 -9.06
N ALA A 127 -2.14 2.33 -9.34
CA ALA A 127 -2.99 1.18 -9.06
C ALA A 127 -2.54 -0.09 -9.77
N ILE A 128 -2.26 -0.01 -11.08
CA ILE A 128 -1.68 -1.11 -11.87
C ILE A 128 -0.38 -1.60 -11.23
N ARG A 129 0.52 -0.67 -10.89
CA ARG A 129 1.84 -1.00 -10.36
C ARG A 129 1.77 -1.67 -8.99
N ILE A 130 0.94 -1.17 -8.08
CA ILE A 130 0.70 -1.79 -6.78
C ILE A 130 0.08 -3.18 -6.98
N SER A 131 -0.95 -3.27 -7.83
CA SER A 131 -1.65 -4.54 -8.09
C SER A 131 -0.75 -5.61 -8.69
N ASP A 132 0.17 -5.25 -9.60
CA ASP A 132 1.16 -6.19 -10.15
C ASP A 132 2.07 -6.75 -9.05
N ILE A 133 2.48 -5.91 -8.10
CA ILE A 133 3.30 -6.35 -6.96
C ILE A 133 2.47 -7.27 -6.05
N LEU A 134 1.24 -6.89 -5.73
CA LEU A 134 0.37 -7.68 -4.84
C LEU A 134 0.00 -9.04 -5.47
N ALA A 135 -0.25 -9.10 -6.77
CA ALA A 135 -0.50 -10.37 -7.46
C ALA A 135 0.71 -11.33 -7.37
N CYS A 136 1.93 -10.79 -7.40
CA CYS A 136 3.15 -11.58 -7.20
C CYS A 136 3.36 -12.01 -5.74
N LEU A 137 2.75 -11.34 -4.75
CA LEU A 137 2.86 -11.74 -3.34
C LEU A 137 2.27 -13.13 -3.09
N GLU A 138 1.17 -13.50 -3.75
CA GLU A 138 0.57 -14.82 -3.61
C GLU A 138 1.57 -15.94 -3.93
N VAL A 139 2.26 -15.80 -5.06
CA VAL A 139 3.29 -16.77 -5.46
C VAL A 139 4.48 -16.72 -4.50
N ALA A 140 4.85 -15.53 -4.02
CA ALA A 140 5.97 -15.36 -3.10
C ALA A 140 5.67 -15.89 -1.69
N LYS A 141 4.41 -15.89 -1.27
CA LYS A 141 3.95 -16.39 0.02
C LYS A 141 4.27 -17.87 0.19
N ASP A 142 3.96 -18.70 -0.80
CA ASP A 142 4.24 -20.15 -0.72
C ASP A 142 5.72 -20.42 -0.50
N TYR A 143 6.59 -19.74 -1.27
CA TYR A 143 8.04 -19.84 -1.07
C TYR A 143 8.50 -19.27 0.27
N PHE A 144 7.84 -18.23 0.79
CA PHE A 144 8.17 -17.67 2.10
C PHE A 144 7.82 -18.64 3.23
N LEU A 145 6.70 -19.35 3.14
CA LEU A 145 6.33 -20.39 4.10
C LEU A 145 7.32 -21.56 4.06
N ASP A 146 7.72 -22.02 2.87
CA ASP A 146 8.75 -23.05 2.73
C ASP A 146 10.11 -22.61 3.31
N TYR A 147 10.47 -21.32 3.16
CA TYR A 147 11.64 -20.74 3.82
C TYR A 147 11.50 -20.72 5.34
N LYS A 148 10.36 -20.28 5.88
CA LYS A 148 10.09 -20.22 7.32
C LYS A 148 10.13 -21.60 7.97
N GLU A 149 9.68 -22.63 7.24
CA GLU A 149 9.74 -24.03 7.65
C GLU A 149 11.13 -24.67 7.46
N GLY A 150 12.10 -23.92 6.92
CA GLY A 150 13.47 -24.39 6.71
C GLY A 150 13.64 -25.36 5.53
N LYS A 151 12.64 -25.50 4.66
CA LYS A 151 12.69 -26.38 3.47
C LYS A 151 13.58 -25.82 2.37
N ILE A 152 13.69 -24.49 2.28
CA ILE A 152 14.58 -23.79 1.35
C ILE A 152 15.44 -22.77 2.08
N SER A 153 16.64 -22.47 1.55
CA SER A 153 17.50 -21.44 2.14
C SER A 153 16.98 -20.04 1.83
N GLU A 154 17.38 -19.04 2.63
CA GLU A 154 17.07 -17.63 2.34
C GLU A 154 17.55 -17.20 0.94
N LYS A 155 18.72 -17.70 0.53
CA LYS A 155 19.28 -17.42 -0.79
C LYS A 155 18.38 -17.95 -1.90
N ASP A 156 17.88 -19.17 -1.75
CA ASP A 156 16.99 -19.80 -2.73
C ASP A 156 15.64 -19.09 -2.79
N PHE A 157 15.06 -18.77 -1.62
CA PHE A 157 13.85 -17.95 -1.52
C PHE A 157 14.00 -16.62 -2.28
N MET A 158 15.06 -15.86 -1.99
CA MET A 158 15.31 -14.57 -2.63
C MET A 158 15.54 -14.70 -4.14
N SER A 159 16.20 -15.76 -4.59
CA SER A 159 16.40 -16.05 -6.01
C SER A 159 15.06 -16.34 -6.71
N LEU A 160 14.20 -17.14 -6.09
CA LEU A 160 12.90 -17.51 -6.64
C LEU A 160 12.00 -16.28 -6.79
N ILE A 161 11.87 -15.46 -5.75
CA ILE A 161 11.03 -14.26 -5.85
C ILE A 161 11.60 -13.23 -6.84
N LYS A 162 12.92 -13.00 -6.88
CA LYS A 162 13.53 -12.06 -7.84
C LYS A 162 13.24 -12.41 -9.30
N SER A 163 13.03 -13.68 -9.62
CA SER A 163 12.65 -14.12 -10.97
C SER A 163 11.19 -13.88 -11.34
N ARG A 164 10.33 -13.58 -10.35
CA ARG A 164 8.88 -13.43 -10.50
C ARG A 164 8.41 -11.97 -10.50
N PHE A 165 9.19 -11.08 -9.89
CA PHE A 165 8.83 -9.67 -9.80
C PHE A 165 9.39 -8.85 -10.99
N PRO A 166 8.67 -7.81 -11.45
CA PRO A 166 9.11 -6.95 -12.55
C PRO A 166 10.44 -6.21 -12.29
N LYS A 167 10.66 -5.78 -11.03
CA LYS A 167 11.92 -5.16 -10.58
C LYS A 167 12.47 -5.92 -9.38
N VAL A 168 13.79 -5.99 -9.26
CA VAL A 168 14.49 -6.60 -8.10
C VAL A 168 14.06 -5.96 -6.78
N GLU A 169 13.85 -4.64 -6.78
CA GLU A 169 13.43 -3.88 -5.61
C GLU A 169 12.02 -4.28 -5.12
N ASP A 170 11.13 -4.71 -6.04
CA ASP A 170 9.81 -5.18 -5.65
C ASP A 170 9.87 -6.52 -4.92
N ALA A 171 10.87 -7.35 -5.23
CA ALA A 171 11.06 -8.61 -4.52
C ALA A 171 11.49 -8.36 -3.06
N GLU A 172 12.31 -7.34 -2.81
CA GLU A 172 12.68 -6.93 -1.45
C GLU A 172 11.45 -6.34 -0.70
N PHE A 173 10.64 -5.54 -1.39
CA PHE A 173 9.38 -5.05 -0.84
C PHE A 173 8.41 -6.19 -0.51
N ALA A 174 8.26 -7.16 -1.41
CA ALA A 174 7.43 -8.32 -1.21
C ALA A 174 7.85 -9.13 0.01
N ARG A 175 9.17 -9.34 0.17
CA ARG A 175 9.73 -9.94 1.39
C ARG A 175 9.35 -9.15 2.63
N ALA A 176 9.46 -7.82 2.61
CA ALA A 176 9.12 -6.98 3.76
C ALA A 176 7.62 -7.10 4.15
N ILE A 177 6.73 -7.16 3.16
CA ILE A 177 5.30 -7.40 3.38
C ILE A 177 5.09 -8.79 3.99
N LEU A 178 5.68 -9.84 3.41
CA LEU A 178 5.49 -11.21 3.88
C LEU A 178 5.99 -11.39 5.32
N LYS A 179 7.12 -10.78 5.69
CA LYS A 179 7.56 -10.75 7.09
C LYS A 179 6.53 -10.07 7.99
N THR A 180 6.02 -8.91 7.60
CA THR A 180 4.99 -8.19 8.36
C THR A 180 3.72 -9.03 8.56
N LEU A 181 3.30 -9.79 7.54
CA LEU A 181 2.07 -10.57 7.56
C LEU A 181 2.20 -11.91 8.32
N TYR A 182 3.39 -12.54 8.30
CA TYR A 182 3.58 -13.94 8.70
C TYR A 182 4.67 -14.19 9.74
N ASP A 183 5.55 -13.23 10.09
CA ASP A 183 6.55 -13.39 11.18
C ASP A 183 5.98 -13.00 12.56
N SER A 184 4.66 -12.95 12.71
CA SER A 184 3.97 -12.80 14.01
C SER A 184 4.06 -14.05 14.88
#